data_AF-A0A0R2A9Y0-F1
#
_entry.id   AF-A0A0R2A9Y0-F1
#
_cell.length_a   1.000
_cell.length_b   1.000
_cell.length_c   1.000
_cell.angle_alpha   90.00
_cell.angle_beta   90.00
_cell.angle_gamma   90.00
#
_symmetry.space_group_name_H-M   'P 1'
#
loop_
_entity.id
_entity.type
_entity.pdbx_description
1 polymer ?
#
loop_
_entity_poly.entity_id
_entity_poly.type
_entity_poly.pdbx_seq_one_letter_code
_entity_poly.pdbx_strand_id
1 'polypeptide(L)' 'MLGILKITQHNPRSTWKYVPLQDFTPNSDIDWTKSVSEIDQQLYKKYGLTADEIEFIETKVQAME' A
#
# COMPACT_ATOMS: atom_id res chain seq x y z
N MET A 1 -3.38 9.63 10.52
CA MET A 1 -2.15 10.39 10.81
C MET A 1 -2.08 11.77 10.14
N LEU A 2 -2.56 11.98 8.91
CA LEU A 2 -2.56 13.31 8.26
C LEU A 2 -3.34 14.39 9.05
N GLY A 3 -4.46 14.01 9.68
CA GLY A 3 -5.27 14.91 10.52
C GLY A 3 -4.60 15.40 11.80
N ILE A 4 -3.42 14.87 12.16
CA ILE A 4 -2.65 15.33 13.32
C ILE A 4 -1.94 16.66 13.01
N LEU A 5 -1.45 16.83 11.76
CA LEU A 5 -0.70 18.02 11.35
C LEU A 5 -1.47 18.90 10.37
N LYS A 6 -2.54 18.39 9.75
CA LYS A 6 -3.37 19.14 8.82
C LYS A 6 -4.43 19.94 9.59
N ILE A 7 -4.10 21.21 9.86
CA ILE A 7 -4.99 22.15 10.57
C ILE A 7 -5.75 23.06 9.58
N THR A 8 -5.20 23.31 8.39
CA THR A 8 -5.80 24.16 7.35
C THR A 8 -5.87 23.44 5.99
N GLN A 9 -6.58 24.01 5.00
CA GLN A 9 -6.67 23.41 3.65
C GLN A 9 -5.31 23.30 2.95
N HIS A 10 -4.35 24.14 3.32
CA HIS A 10 -3.00 24.08 2.79
C HIS A 10 -2.23 22.90 3.42
N ASN A 11 -1.74 21.99 2.58
CA ASN A 11 -0.96 20.82 3.01
C ASN A 11 0.51 21.00 2.63
N PRO A 12 1.32 21.74 3.41
CA PRO A 12 2.75 21.83 3.18
C PRO A 12 3.41 20.47 3.39
N ARG A 13 4.59 20.22 2.81
CA ARG A 13 5.28 18.91 2.89
C ARG A 13 5.44 18.38 4.32
N SER A 14 5.55 19.27 5.31
CA SER A 14 5.62 18.93 6.73
C SER A 14 4.39 18.20 7.26
N THR A 15 3.19 18.40 6.70
CA THR A 15 1.97 17.70 7.15
C THR A 15 2.01 16.21 6.86
N TRP A 16 2.85 15.79 5.92
CA TRP A 16 3.03 14.40 5.51
C TRP A 16 4.12 13.67 6.30
N LYS A 17 4.78 14.34 7.26
CA LYS A 17 5.92 13.79 8.02
C LYS A 17 5.62 12.47 8.75
N TYR A 18 4.39 12.28 9.20
CA TYR A 18 3.95 11.07 9.89
C TYR A 18 3.30 10.03 8.97
N VAL A 19 3.19 10.31 7.68
CA VAL A 19 2.75 9.31 6.72
C VAL A 19 3.96 8.42 6.44
N PRO A 20 3.92 7.12 6.80
CA PRO A 20 5.01 6.21 6.48
C PRO A 20 5.17 6.19 4.97
N LEU A 21 6.34 6.60 4.49
CA LEU A 21 6.67 6.48 3.08
C LEU A 21 6.95 5.00 2.82
N GLN A 22 6.12 4.38 1.97
CA GLN A 22 6.39 3.02 1.51
C GLN A 22 7.70 3.06 0.71
N ASP A 23 8.64 2.20 1.10
CA ASP A 23 9.83 2.00 0.30
C ASP A 23 9.45 1.12 -0.91
N PHE A 24 9.79 1.60 -2.11
CA PHE A 24 9.56 0.93 -3.39
C PHE A 24 10.89 0.47 -4.02
N THR A 25 11.98 0.50 -3.24
CA THR A 25 13.29 0.00 -3.70
C THR A 25 13.30 -1.52 -3.78
N PRO A 26 14.17 -2.12 -4.62
CA PRO A 26 14.35 -3.58 -4.70
C PRO A 26 14.88 -4.24 -3.40
N ASN A 27 15.31 -3.43 -2.42
CA ASN A 27 15.65 -3.90 -1.08
C ASN A 27 14.45 -3.93 -0.11
N SER A 28 13.27 -3.51 -0.58
CA SER A 28 12.05 -3.56 0.22
C SER A 28 11.59 -5.01 0.41
N ASP A 29 10.75 -5.25 1.43
CA ASP A 29 10.21 -6.59 1.75
C ASP A 29 9.41 -7.25 0.61
N ILE A 30 9.19 -6.53 -0.51
CA ILE A 30 8.41 -6.97 -1.66
C ILE A 30 9.29 -6.83 -2.90
N ASP A 31 9.36 -7.92 -3.67
CA ASP A 31 10.04 -7.94 -4.95
C ASP A 31 9.12 -7.37 -6.05
N TRP A 32 9.28 -6.08 -6.31
CA TRP A 32 8.53 -5.33 -7.32
C TRP A 32 8.92 -5.67 -8.76
N THR A 33 9.92 -6.54 -8.98
CA THR A 33 10.32 -6.97 -10.34
C THR A 33 9.46 -8.12 -10.88
N LYS A 34 8.61 -8.71 -10.03
CA LYS A 34 7.77 -9.86 -10.35
C LYS A 34 6.43 -9.48 -10.97
N SER A 35 5.66 -10.49 -11.36
CA SER A 35 4.31 -10.32 -11.88
C SER A 35 3.36 -9.73 -10.83
N VAL A 36 2.31 -9.03 -11.27
CA VAL A 36 1.30 -8.40 -10.38
C VAL A 36 0.70 -9.43 -9.40
N SER A 37 0.38 -10.63 -9.88
CA SER A 37 -0.16 -11.70 -9.04
C SER A 37 0.80 -12.17 -7.93
N GLU A 38 2.11 -12.25 -8.22
CA GLU A 38 3.11 -12.58 -7.20
C GLU A 38 3.35 -11.43 -6.21
N ILE A 39 3.18 -10.19 -6.64
CA ILE A 39 3.25 -9.01 -5.78
C ILE A 39 2.04 -8.99 -4.84
N ASP A 40 0.84 -9.28 -5.35
CA ASP A 40 -0.39 -9.35 -4.56
C ASP A 40 -0.29 -10.41 -3.46
N GLN A 41 0.23 -11.60 -3.77
CA GLN A 41 0.47 -12.65 -2.76
C GLN A 41 1.47 -12.22 -1.68
N GLN A 42 2.52 -11.49 -2.06
CA GLN A 42 3.49 -10.93 -1.10
C GLN A 42 2.84 -9.87 -0.20
N LEU A 43 1.96 -9.04 -0.75
CA LEU A 43 1.19 -8.04 -0.02
C LEU A 43 0.21 -8.70 0.96
N TYR A 44 -0.53 -9.72 0.53
CA TYR A 44 -1.46 -10.46 1.38
C TYR A 44 -0.76 -11.06 2.60
N LYS A 45 0.41 -11.65 2.39
CA LYS A 45 1.23 -12.20 3.47
C LYS A 45 1.81 -11.13 4.39
N LYS A 46 2.26 -10.00 3.84
CA LYS A 46 2.86 -8.89 4.61
C LYS A 46 1.84 -8.20 5.53
N TYR A 47 0.62 -8.02 5.05
CA TYR A 47 -0.45 -7.36 5.80
C TYR A 47 -1.35 -8.33 6.58
N GLY A 48 -1.12 -9.64 6.44
CA GLY A 48 -1.88 -10.66 7.16
C GLY A 48 -3.35 -10.70 6.78
N LEU A 49 -3.65 -10.48 5.49
CA LEU A 49 -5.03 -10.52 5.01
C LEU A 49 -5.60 -11.93 5.16
N THR A 50 -6.87 -11.96 5.52
CA THR A 50 -7.65 -13.18 5.60
C THR A 50 -8.10 -13.63 4.20
N ALA A 51 -8.47 -14.90 4.07
CA ALA A 51 -8.92 -15.45 2.78
C ALA A 51 -10.10 -14.66 2.19
N ASP A 52 -11.03 -14.21 3.03
CA ASP A 52 -12.20 -13.42 2.63
C ASP A 52 -11.81 -12.04 2.07
N GLU A 53 -10.78 -11.41 2.64
CA GLU A 53 -10.30 -10.10 2.15
C GLU A 53 -9.51 -10.26 0.84
N ILE A 54 -8.78 -11.37 0.68
CA ILE A 54 -8.08 -11.71 -0.55
C ILE A 54 -9.09 -11.94 -1.68
N GLU A 55 -10.13 -12.75 -1.43
CA GLU A 55 -11.19 -13.01 -2.40
C GLU A 55 -11.92 -11.71 -2.78
N PHE A 56 -12.18 -10.83 -1.81
CA PHE A 56 -12.75 -9.51 -2.08
C PHE A 56 -11.86 -8.67 -2.99
N ILE A 57 -10.55 -8.66 -2.77
CA ILE A 57 -9.59 -7.92 -3.61
C ILE A 57 -9.56 -8.52 -5.03
N GLU A 58 -9.43 -9.85 -5.16
CA GLU A 58 -9.40 -10.50 -6.48
C GLU A 58 -10.70 -10.31 -7.27
N THR A 59 -11.86 -10.23 -6.59
CA THR A 59 -13.16 -10.06 -7.24
C THR A 59 -13.56 -8.60 -7.51
N LYS A 60 -13.10 -7.64 -6.69
CA LYS A 60 -13.45 -6.22 -6.81
C LYS A 60 -12.37 -5.36 -7.44
N VAL A 61 -11.11 -5.73 -7.28
CA VAL A 61 -10.00 -5.01 -7.90
C VAL A 61 -9.79 -5.58 -9.29
N GLN A 62 -10.33 -4.88 -10.27
CA GLN A 62 -10.09 -5.18 -11.66
C GLN A 62 -8.61 -4.92 -11.96
N ALA A 63 -7.91 -5.91 -12.52
CA ALA A 63 -6.55 -5.72 -12.99
C ALA A 63 -6.52 -4.51 -13.94
N MET A 64 -5.73 -3.50 -13.58
CA MET A 64 -5.51 -2.37 -14.49
C MET A 64 -4.54 -2.85 -15.57
N GLU A 65 -5.04 -2.97 -16.81
CA GLU A 65 -4.21 -3.13 -18.02
C GLU A 65 -3.41 -1.86 -18.35
#